data_AF-A0A0W0VMI1-F1
#
_entry.id   AF-A0A0W0VMI1-F1
#
_cell.length_a   1.000
_cell.length_b   1.000
_cell.length_c   1.000
_cell.angle_alpha   90.00
_cell.angle_beta   90.00
_cell.angle_gamma   90.00
#
_symmetry.space_group_name_H-M   'P 1'
#
loop_
_entity.id
_entity.type
_entity.pdbx_description
1 polymer ?
#
loop_
_entity_poly.entity_id
_entity_poly.type
_entity_poly.pdbx_seq_one_letter_code
_entity_poly.pdbx_strand_id
1 'polypeptide(L)'
;MGPLNFLRKLFSFFWHGSAALAGFLLLPIASAIQILLLAFVVAGMALVLVPLISFVFLPRLVIDELSFRSVFRGITIGLGAFIGLSALALVVIPLMTVIGLGIGVISSAVDGMVTGWNEGFLALIRKAFTPLFTFSWIQTHQEEEQIQNLVQGLNDDDEHVQDRQTELGNHLYQLLTQLFTEANNRPINQGDLKNYKCTGTEVEKLKKEYQILDTNEERNIKEYLEKLKEKPTLSPDEIKHKALIERYLDVKERLNGSCPITLEVPEKSNAVLLVKQYYDGSTWLPVPNGAQIFDRESLEGWLKTNAVHPTTRENIVSPEQYDDGHKICNTRYRYHPYYIDIQGRQCGVSQELNNLASLLKNSLPILKSSKSDQRQLDDNLDINRSHAWSFF
;
A
#
# COMPACT_ATOMS: atom_id res chain seq x y z
N MET A 1 -12.72 39.30 15.46
CA MET A 1 -11.82 38.53 14.56
C MET A 1 -10.61 39.39 14.26
N GLY A 2 -9.40 38.91 14.51
CA GLY A 2 -8.18 39.70 14.26
C GLY A 2 -7.86 39.85 12.76
N PRO A 3 -7.11 40.89 12.36
CA PRO A 3 -6.73 41.15 10.96
C PRO A 3 -5.99 39.98 10.29
N LEU A 4 -5.27 39.17 11.07
CA LEU A 4 -4.60 37.94 10.60
C LEU A 4 -5.57 36.87 10.07
N ASN A 5 -6.75 36.71 10.70
CA ASN A 5 -7.74 35.74 10.24
C ASN A 5 -8.42 36.19 8.95
N PHE A 6 -8.56 37.50 8.75
CA PHE A 6 -9.08 38.07 7.50
C PHE A 6 -8.09 37.84 6.35
N LEU A 7 -6.79 38.14 6.55
CA LEU A 7 -5.76 37.90 5.54
C LEU A 7 -5.63 36.41 5.16
N ARG A 8 -5.72 35.49 6.13
CA ARG A 8 -5.68 34.04 5.86
C ARG A 8 -6.87 33.58 5.00
N LYS A 9 -8.07 34.09 5.27
CA LYS A 9 -9.27 33.78 4.47
C LYS A 9 -9.16 34.36 3.06
N LEU A 10 -8.64 35.58 2.94
CA LEU A 10 -8.41 36.23 1.65
C LEU A 10 -7.41 35.44 0.80
N PHE A 11 -6.27 35.05 1.38
CA PHE A 11 -5.26 34.24 0.70
C PHE A 11 -5.82 32.88 0.27
N SER A 12 -6.57 32.21 1.15
CA SER A 12 -7.25 30.96 0.81
C SER A 12 -8.21 31.15 -0.36
N PHE A 13 -9.02 32.20 -0.37
CA PHE A 13 -9.96 32.48 -1.46
C PHE A 13 -9.24 32.69 -2.81
N PHE A 14 -8.15 33.46 -2.83
CA PHE A 14 -7.34 33.65 -4.03
C PHE A 14 -6.69 32.34 -4.50
N TRP A 15 -6.19 31.53 -3.57
CA TRP A 15 -5.59 30.24 -3.89
C TRP A 15 -6.60 29.29 -4.56
N HIS A 16 -7.78 29.08 -3.94
CA HIS A 16 -8.82 28.20 -4.50
C HIS A 16 -9.41 28.78 -5.80
N GLY A 17 -9.60 30.10 -5.89
CA GLY A 17 -10.04 30.75 -7.12
C GLY A 17 -9.06 30.57 -8.29
N SER A 18 -7.76 30.70 -8.03
CA SER A 18 -6.73 30.46 -9.05
C SER A 18 -6.66 28.99 -9.49
N ALA A 19 -6.86 28.06 -8.56
CA ALA A 19 -6.91 26.63 -8.86
C ALA A 19 -8.15 26.24 -9.68
N ALA A 20 -9.31 26.84 -9.39
CA ALA A 20 -10.53 26.66 -10.16
C ALA A 20 -10.38 27.18 -11.61
N LEU A 21 -9.79 28.37 -11.79
CA LEU A 21 -9.51 28.92 -13.12
C LEU A 21 -8.50 28.05 -13.89
N ALA A 22 -7.44 27.59 -13.21
CA ALA A 22 -6.49 26.65 -13.80
C ALA A 22 -7.17 25.35 -14.22
N GLY A 23 -8.13 24.85 -13.43
CA GLY A 23 -8.91 23.66 -13.75
C GLY A 23 -9.80 23.80 -14.95
N PHE A 24 -10.49 24.93 -15.06
CA PHE A 24 -11.30 25.27 -16.23
C PHE A 24 -10.50 25.27 -17.54
N LEU A 25 -9.20 25.60 -17.48
CA LEU A 25 -8.33 25.62 -18.66
C LEU A 25 -7.61 24.28 -18.90
N LEU A 26 -7.06 23.66 -17.86
CA LEU A 26 -6.17 22.50 -17.99
C LEU A 26 -6.93 21.20 -18.27
N LEU A 27 -8.06 20.97 -17.61
CA LEU A 27 -8.79 19.69 -17.76
C LEU A 27 -9.35 19.48 -19.17
N PRO A 28 -9.92 20.51 -19.84
CA PRO A 28 -10.37 20.35 -21.23
C PRO A 28 -9.24 20.09 -22.22
N ILE A 29 -8.07 20.70 -22.01
CA ILE A 29 -6.89 20.43 -22.83
C ILE A 29 -6.44 18.98 -22.63
N ALA A 30 -6.38 18.52 -21.38
CA ALA A 30 -6.03 17.13 -21.06
C ALA A 30 -7.01 16.13 -21.69
N SER A 31 -8.33 16.36 -21.54
CA SER A 31 -9.38 15.54 -22.13
C SER A 31 -9.30 15.52 -23.66
N ALA A 32 -9.06 16.67 -24.30
CA ALA A 32 -8.90 16.75 -25.74
C ALA A 32 -7.68 15.94 -26.24
N ILE A 33 -6.54 16.03 -25.54
CA ILE A 33 -5.36 15.23 -25.86
C ILE A 33 -5.66 13.73 -25.73
N GLN A 34 -6.38 13.32 -24.69
CA GLN A 34 -6.75 11.92 -24.48
C GLN A 34 -7.65 11.39 -25.60
N ILE A 35 -8.68 12.15 -25.97
CA ILE A 35 -9.61 11.77 -27.05
C ILE A 35 -8.85 11.66 -28.38
N LEU A 36 -7.91 12.58 -28.66
CA LEU A 36 -7.06 12.51 -29.85
C LEU A 36 -6.13 11.29 -29.84
N LEU A 37 -5.50 10.98 -28.70
CA LEU A 37 -4.65 9.79 -28.56
C LEU A 37 -5.47 8.51 -28.74
N LEU A 38 -6.67 8.43 -28.14
CA LEU A 38 -7.56 7.28 -28.30
C LEU A 38 -8.00 7.12 -29.76
N ALA A 39 -8.38 8.21 -30.41
CA ALA A 39 -8.74 8.20 -31.84
C ALA A 39 -7.57 7.71 -32.70
N PHE A 40 -6.34 8.11 -32.38
CA PHE A 40 -5.14 7.64 -33.08
C PHE A 40 -4.90 6.14 -32.90
N VAL A 41 -5.05 5.62 -31.67
CA VAL A 41 -4.93 4.18 -31.37
C VAL A 41 -6.02 3.38 -32.09
N VAL A 42 -7.27 3.83 -32.04
CA VAL A 42 -8.39 3.17 -32.73
C VAL A 42 -8.19 3.18 -34.25
N ALA A 43 -7.74 4.29 -34.82
CA ALA A 43 -7.41 4.39 -36.24
C ALA A 43 -6.26 3.44 -36.62
N GLY A 44 -5.21 3.37 -35.80
CA GLY A 44 -4.09 2.45 -35.99
C GLY A 44 -4.50 0.98 -35.92
N MET A 45 -5.34 0.62 -34.95
CA MET A 45 -5.89 -0.74 -34.84
C MET A 45 -6.80 -1.07 -36.03
N ALA A 46 -7.65 -0.14 -36.47
CA ALA A 46 -8.50 -0.34 -37.65
C ALA A 46 -7.66 -0.59 -38.92
N LEU A 47 -6.56 0.15 -39.09
CA LEU A 47 -5.63 -0.03 -40.21
C LEU A 47 -4.96 -1.41 -40.23
N VAL A 48 -4.78 -2.07 -39.08
CA VAL A 48 -4.16 -3.40 -38.98
C VAL A 48 -5.21 -4.53 -39.01
N LEU A 49 -6.29 -4.39 -38.26
CA LEU A 49 -7.30 -5.43 -38.07
C LEU A 49 -8.18 -5.60 -39.30
N VAL A 50 -8.58 -4.52 -39.98
CA VAL A 50 -9.43 -4.62 -41.18
C VAL A 50 -8.76 -5.43 -42.30
N PRO A 51 -7.48 -5.20 -42.66
CA PRO A 51 -6.80 -6.05 -43.65
C PRO A 51 -6.60 -7.49 -43.14
N LEU A 52 -6.26 -7.68 -41.85
CA LEU A 52 -6.05 -9.01 -41.29
C LEU A 52 -7.33 -9.86 -41.32
N ILE A 53 -8.45 -9.30 -40.89
CA ILE A 53 -9.77 -9.95 -40.94
C ILE A 53 -10.14 -10.22 -42.41
N SER A 54 -9.95 -9.25 -43.30
CA SER A 54 -10.21 -9.44 -44.72
C SER A 54 -9.39 -10.62 -45.28
N PHE A 55 -8.11 -10.74 -44.93
CA PHE A 55 -7.23 -11.82 -45.40
C PHE A 55 -7.58 -13.20 -44.81
N VAL A 56 -7.99 -13.27 -43.54
CA VAL A 56 -8.36 -14.55 -42.89
C VAL A 56 -9.70 -15.08 -43.37
N PHE A 57 -10.68 -14.20 -43.59
CA PHE A 57 -12.04 -14.61 -43.93
C PHE A 57 -12.29 -14.76 -45.43
N LEU A 58 -11.54 -14.07 -46.30
CA LEU A 58 -11.69 -14.21 -47.75
C LEU A 58 -11.52 -15.64 -48.27
N PRO A 59 -10.43 -16.36 -47.90
CA PRO A 59 -10.18 -17.69 -48.45
C PRO A 59 -11.30 -18.65 -48.11
N ARG A 60 -11.87 -18.55 -46.90
CA ARG A 60 -12.94 -19.44 -46.42
C ARG A 60 -14.22 -19.34 -47.23
N LEU A 61 -14.49 -18.20 -47.87
CA LEU A 61 -15.66 -18.01 -48.72
C LEU A 61 -15.50 -18.58 -50.14
N VAL A 62 -14.29 -19.03 -50.52
CA VAL A 62 -13.95 -19.40 -51.91
C VAL A 62 -13.64 -20.90 -52.07
N ILE A 63 -13.72 -21.71 -51.00
CA ILE A 63 -13.21 -23.10 -50.98
C ILE A 63 -14.03 -24.08 -51.84
N ASP A 64 -15.29 -23.78 -52.17
CA ASP A 64 -16.15 -24.81 -52.78
C ASP A 64 -15.94 -25.05 -54.29
N GLU A 65 -15.24 -24.18 -55.02
CA GLU A 65 -14.83 -24.46 -56.41
C GLU A 65 -13.47 -23.83 -56.71
N LEU A 66 -12.41 -24.64 -56.83
CA LEU A 66 -11.04 -24.24 -57.18
C LEU A 66 -10.88 -23.82 -58.67
N SER A 67 -11.85 -23.09 -59.23
CA SER A 67 -11.71 -22.51 -60.56
C SER A 67 -10.98 -21.16 -60.47
N PHE A 68 -10.10 -20.87 -61.43
CA PHE A 68 -9.39 -19.58 -61.47
C PHE A 68 -10.34 -18.36 -61.41
N ARG A 69 -11.57 -18.50 -61.92
CA ARG A 69 -12.61 -17.46 -61.87
C ARG A 69 -13.17 -17.20 -60.46
N SER A 70 -13.26 -18.21 -59.60
CA SER A 70 -13.74 -18.04 -58.22
C SER A 70 -12.72 -17.29 -57.36
N VAL A 71 -11.42 -17.56 -57.57
CA VAL A 71 -10.31 -16.85 -56.91
C VAL A 71 -10.34 -15.36 -57.26
N PHE A 72 -10.50 -14.99 -58.54
CA PHE A 72 -10.59 -13.59 -58.95
C PHE A 72 -11.82 -12.88 -58.37
N ARG A 73 -12.98 -13.55 -58.34
CA ARG A 73 -14.18 -12.99 -57.70
C ARG A 73 -13.97 -12.76 -56.20
N GLY A 74 -13.36 -13.72 -55.51
CA GLY A 74 -13.00 -13.60 -54.09
C GLY A 74 -12.11 -12.38 -53.83
N ILE A 75 -11.05 -12.21 -54.62
CA ILE A 75 -10.15 -11.05 -54.53
C ILE A 75 -10.92 -9.75 -54.75
N THR A 76 -11.76 -9.64 -55.79
CA THR A 76 -12.51 -8.40 -56.06
C THR A 76 -13.51 -8.06 -54.95
N ILE A 77 -14.21 -9.05 -54.39
CA ILE A 77 -15.16 -8.85 -53.29
C ILE A 77 -14.42 -8.42 -52.02
N GLY A 78 -13.28 -9.06 -51.70
CA GLY A 78 -12.48 -8.65 -50.55
C GLY A 78 -11.84 -7.30 -50.68
N LEU A 79 -11.36 -6.94 -51.87
CA LEU A 79 -10.84 -5.60 -52.13
C LEU A 79 -11.95 -4.55 -52.00
N GLY A 80 -13.16 -4.85 -52.48
CA GLY A 80 -14.34 -4.00 -52.32
C GLY A 80 -14.76 -3.83 -50.85
N ALA A 81 -14.79 -4.92 -50.08
CA ALA A 81 -15.10 -4.89 -48.65
C ALA A 81 -14.03 -4.12 -47.86
N PHE A 82 -12.75 -4.32 -48.18
CA PHE A 82 -11.63 -3.61 -47.57
C PHE A 82 -11.73 -2.10 -47.83
N ILE A 83 -11.94 -1.69 -49.09
CA ILE A 83 -12.11 -0.28 -49.46
C ILE A 83 -13.35 0.31 -48.78
N GLY A 84 -14.47 -0.42 -48.78
CA GLY A 84 -15.72 0.03 -48.17
C GLY A 84 -15.62 0.24 -46.65
N LEU A 85 -15.04 -0.73 -45.93
CA LEU A 85 -14.84 -0.64 -44.48
C LEU A 85 -13.81 0.43 -44.11
N SER A 86 -12.74 0.56 -44.90
CA SER A 86 -11.73 1.62 -44.69
C SER A 86 -12.33 3.01 -44.92
N ALA A 87 -13.14 3.18 -45.97
CA ALA A 87 -13.83 4.43 -46.24
C ALA A 87 -14.85 4.77 -45.14
N LEU A 88 -15.58 3.77 -44.63
CA LEU A 88 -16.50 3.96 -43.51
C LEU A 88 -15.74 4.37 -42.23
N ALA A 89 -14.63 3.71 -41.91
CA ALA A 89 -13.80 4.06 -40.76
C ALA A 89 -13.24 5.48 -40.86
N LEU A 90 -12.83 5.92 -42.06
CA LEU A 90 -12.36 7.28 -42.34
C LEU A 90 -13.43 8.36 -42.11
N VAL A 91 -14.72 8.02 -42.16
CA VAL A 91 -15.81 8.96 -41.90
C VAL A 91 -16.30 8.88 -40.44
N VAL A 92 -16.47 7.66 -39.93
CA VAL A 92 -17.05 7.44 -38.60
C VAL A 92 -16.08 7.85 -37.49
N ILE A 93 -14.78 7.54 -37.60
CA ILE A 93 -13.80 7.86 -36.55
C ILE A 93 -13.69 9.38 -36.34
N PRO A 94 -13.49 10.23 -37.37
CA PRO A 94 -13.44 11.67 -37.16
C PRO A 94 -14.75 12.26 -36.63
N LEU A 95 -15.91 11.77 -37.11
CA LEU A 95 -17.21 12.25 -36.64
C LEU A 95 -17.40 11.96 -35.14
N MET A 96 -17.11 10.73 -34.71
CA MET A 96 -17.18 10.34 -33.30
C MET A 96 -16.16 11.11 -32.45
N THR A 97 -14.98 11.40 -33.01
CA THR A 97 -13.95 12.20 -32.34
C THR A 97 -14.43 13.64 -32.11
N VAL A 98 -15.07 14.27 -33.10
CA VAL A 98 -15.61 15.64 -32.98
C VAL A 98 -16.73 15.70 -31.94
N ILE A 99 -17.64 14.73 -31.96
CA ILE A 99 -18.73 14.65 -30.97
C ILE A 99 -18.16 14.44 -29.56
N GLY A 100 -17.21 13.51 -29.42
CA GLY A 100 -16.53 13.24 -28.15
C GLY A 100 -15.78 14.46 -27.63
N LEU A 101 -15.06 15.18 -28.49
CA LEU A 101 -14.39 16.43 -28.13
C LEU A 101 -15.38 17.49 -27.64
N GLY A 102 -16.50 17.69 -28.35
CA GLY A 102 -17.50 18.68 -27.96
C GLY A 102 -18.08 18.42 -26.56
N ILE A 103 -18.48 17.18 -26.29
CA ILE A 103 -19.08 16.81 -24.99
C ILE A 103 -18.01 16.79 -23.90
N GLY A 104 -16.86 16.15 -24.16
CA GLY A 104 -15.80 15.95 -23.18
C GLY A 104 -15.12 17.25 -22.75
N VAL A 105 -14.88 18.18 -23.67
CA VAL A 105 -14.27 19.50 -23.36
C VAL A 105 -15.19 20.33 -22.47
N ILE A 106 -16.49 20.31 -22.71
CA ILE A 106 -17.46 21.09 -21.92
C ILE A 106 -17.61 20.50 -20.51
N SER A 107 -17.81 19.19 -20.39
CA SER A 107 -17.97 18.55 -19.06
C SER A 107 -16.68 18.66 -18.24
N SER A 108 -15.52 18.43 -18.86
CA SER A 108 -14.23 18.52 -18.16
C SER A 108 -13.90 19.94 -17.69
N ALA A 109 -14.39 20.99 -18.36
CA ALA A 109 -14.19 22.36 -17.89
C ALA A 109 -14.89 22.62 -16.55
N VAL A 110 -16.12 22.12 -16.42
CA VAL A 110 -16.90 22.22 -15.17
C VAL A 110 -16.25 21.38 -14.08
N ASP A 111 -15.89 20.13 -14.38
CA ASP A 111 -15.23 19.25 -13.42
C ASP A 111 -13.88 19.80 -12.96
N GLY A 112 -13.11 20.40 -13.87
CA GLY A 112 -11.83 21.03 -13.56
C GLY A 112 -12.00 22.20 -12.61
N MET A 113 -13.02 23.03 -12.83
CA MET A 113 -13.35 24.14 -11.94
C MET A 113 -13.73 23.65 -10.53
N VAL A 114 -14.58 22.60 -10.44
CA VAL A 114 -15.03 22.01 -9.17
C VAL A 114 -13.86 21.36 -8.42
N THR A 115 -13.05 20.54 -9.09
CA THR A 115 -11.86 19.90 -8.49
C THR A 115 -10.83 20.95 -8.05
N GLY A 116 -10.56 21.97 -8.88
CA GLY A 116 -9.63 23.04 -8.50
C GLY A 116 -10.10 23.83 -7.28
N TRP A 117 -11.41 24.06 -7.16
CA TRP A 117 -12.01 24.75 -6.02
C TRP A 117 -12.01 23.92 -4.73
N ASN A 118 -12.34 22.62 -4.81
CA ASN A 118 -12.53 21.77 -3.64
C ASN A 118 -11.23 21.10 -3.15
N GLU A 119 -10.41 20.62 -4.08
CA GLU A 119 -9.25 19.77 -3.80
C GLU A 119 -7.91 20.49 -3.99
N GLY A 120 -7.94 21.67 -4.62
CA GLY A 120 -6.78 22.51 -4.85
C GLY A 120 -5.93 22.10 -6.05
N PHE A 121 -4.86 22.87 -6.27
CA PHE A 121 -4.08 22.82 -7.51
C PHE A 121 -3.31 21.50 -7.74
N LEU A 122 -2.81 20.86 -6.68
CA LEU A 122 -2.07 19.59 -6.81
C LEU A 122 -2.99 18.44 -7.25
N ALA A 123 -4.21 18.36 -6.70
CA ALA A 123 -5.21 17.39 -7.11
C ALA A 123 -5.61 17.61 -8.57
N LEU A 124 -5.74 18.88 -8.98
CA LEU A 124 -5.99 19.26 -10.37
C LEU A 124 -4.91 18.77 -11.34
N ILE A 125 -3.63 19.03 -11.02
CA ILE A 125 -2.50 18.54 -11.85
C ILE A 125 -2.55 17.02 -11.92
N ARG A 126 -2.73 16.34 -10.79
CA ARG A 126 -2.82 14.88 -10.77
C ARG A 126 -3.93 14.41 -11.72
N LYS A 127 -5.15 14.94 -11.56
CA LYS A 127 -6.31 14.56 -12.39
C LYS A 127 -6.12 14.87 -13.89
N ALA A 128 -5.48 15.99 -14.23
CA ALA A 128 -5.21 16.36 -15.62
C ALA A 128 -4.17 15.44 -16.28
N PHE A 129 -3.15 15.00 -15.55
CA PHE A 129 -2.05 14.22 -16.10
C PHE A 129 -2.18 12.71 -15.89
N THR A 130 -2.99 12.23 -14.93
CA THR A 130 -3.25 10.80 -14.72
C THR A 130 -3.53 10.09 -16.04
N PRO A 131 -4.39 10.61 -16.95
CA PRO A 131 -4.74 9.81 -18.11
C PRO A 131 -3.69 9.86 -19.24
N LEU A 132 -2.76 10.82 -19.21
CA LEU A 132 -1.57 10.78 -20.06
C LEU A 132 -0.64 9.63 -19.64
N PHE A 133 -0.67 9.28 -18.36
CA PHE A 133 0.02 8.10 -17.84
C PHE A 133 -0.81 6.82 -17.97
N THR A 134 -2.15 6.89 -18.06
CA THR A 134 -3.00 5.70 -18.32
C THR A 134 -2.94 5.18 -19.75
N PHE A 135 -2.13 5.73 -20.66
CA PHE A 135 -1.72 4.92 -21.84
C PHE A 135 -0.69 3.83 -21.49
N SER A 136 -0.26 3.73 -20.22
CA SER A 136 0.45 2.55 -19.67
C SER A 136 -0.50 1.39 -19.31
N TRP A 137 -1.76 1.43 -19.75
CA TRP A 137 -2.86 0.65 -19.20
C TRP A 137 -3.20 -0.62 -19.97
N ILE A 138 -2.98 -1.72 -19.28
CA ILE A 138 -3.91 -2.86 -19.25
C ILE A 138 -4.64 -2.89 -17.86
N GLN A 139 -4.61 -1.81 -17.03
CA GLN A 139 -4.68 -1.98 -15.55
C GLN A 139 -5.59 -1.08 -14.65
N THR A 140 -6.66 -0.45 -15.11
CA THR A 140 -7.48 0.57 -14.35
C THR A 140 -8.97 0.61 -14.72
N HIS A 141 -9.55 -0.44 -15.32
CA HIS A 141 -11.01 -0.54 -15.54
C HIS A 141 -11.74 -0.89 -14.24
N GLN A 142 -10.99 -1.16 -13.16
CA GLN A 142 -11.52 -1.55 -11.87
C GLN A 142 -11.76 -0.35 -10.92
N GLU A 143 -11.29 0.85 -11.26
CA GLU A 143 -11.37 2.02 -10.37
C GLU A 143 -12.67 2.84 -10.55
N GLU A 144 -13.30 2.87 -11.73
CA GLU A 144 -14.53 3.66 -11.96
C GLU A 144 -15.78 3.04 -11.30
N GLU A 145 -15.86 1.71 -11.23
CA GLU A 145 -17.00 1.00 -10.62
C GLU A 145 -17.02 1.19 -9.09
N GLN A 146 -15.85 1.35 -8.46
CA GLN A 146 -15.74 1.58 -7.02
C GLN A 146 -16.13 3.01 -6.62
N ILE A 147 -15.90 4.01 -7.46
CA ILE A 147 -16.25 5.41 -7.15
C ILE A 147 -17.77 5.61 -7.24
N GLN A 148 -18.47 4.95 -8.17
CA GLN A 148 -19.93 5.02 -8.24
C GLN A 148 -20.61 4.31 -7.05
N ASN A 149 -20.06 3.18 -6.61
CA ASN A 149 -20.54 2.48 -5.41
C ASN A 149 -20.29 3.28 -4.12
N LEU A 150 -19.21 4.07 -4.06
CA LEU A 150 -18.92 4.95 -2.93
C LEU A 150 -19.90 6.14 -2.82
N VAL A 151 -20.39 6.66 -3.95
CA VAL A 151 -21.34 7.78 -3.99
C VAL A 151 -22.77 7.30 -3.68
N GLN A 152 -23.13 6.07 -4.02
CA GLN A 152 -24.42 5.48 -3.64
C GLN A 152 -24.49 5.09 -2.16
N GLY A 153 -23.37 4.67 -1.54
CA GLY A 153 -23.33 4.30 -0.12
C GLY A 153 -23.40 5.47 0.88
N LEU A 154 -23.32 6.72 0.42
CA LEU A 154 -23.37 7.92 1.28
C LEU A 154 -24.79 8.46 1.51
N ASN A 155 -25.83 7.83 0.94
CA ASN A 155 -27.21 8.32 0.99
C ASN A 155 -28.17 7.48 1.84
N ASP A 156 -27.75 6.35 2.43
CA ASP A 156 -28.63 5.51 3.24
C ASP A 156 -28.21 5.54 4.72
N ASP A 157 -29.09 6.10 5.54
CA ASP A 157 -28.97 6.20 6.99
C ASP A 157 -29.25 4.86 7.68
N ASP A 158 -28.43 4.56 8.69
CA ASP A 158 -28.69 3.65 9.82
C ASP A 158 -28.92 2.14 9.57
N GLU A 159 -27.86 1.35 9.28
CA GLU A 159 -27.80 -0.03 9.84
C GLU A 159 -26.44 -0.79 9.87
N HIS A 160 -25.32 -0.26 9.35
CA HIS A 160 -24.09 -1.09 9.26
C HIS A 160 -22.99 -0.68 10.27
N VAL A 161 -23.05 -1.30 11.46
CA VAL A 161 -21.95 -1.30 12.45
C VAL A 161 -20.86 -2.32 12.08
N GLN A 162 -21.19 -3.32 11.28
CA GLN A 162 -20.27 -4.41 10.90
C GLN A 162 -19.31 -4.00 9.77
N ASP A 163 -19.75 -3.17 8.83
CA ASP A 163 -18.88 -2.66 7.75
C ASP A 163 -17.85 -1.64 8.27
N ARG A 164 -18.17 -0.92 9.34
CA ARG A 164 -17.22 -0.03 10.04
C ARG A 164 -16.06 -0.77 10.71
N GLN A 165 -16.21 -2.05 11.08
CA GLN A 165 -15.09 -2.86 11.59
C GLN A 165 -14.15 -3.31 10.46
N THR A 166 -14.70 -3.59 9.28
CA THR A 166 -13.94 -3.96 8.08
C THR A 166 -13.18 -2.75 7.51
N GLU A 167 -13.82 -1.59 7.47
CA GLU A 167 -13.22 -0.32 7.03
C GLU A 167 -12.08 0.13 7.98
N LEU A 168 -12.27 -0.06 9.28
CA LEU A 168 -11.24 0.21 10.29
C LEU A 168 -10.03 -0.73 10.19
N GLY A 169 -10.27 -2.01 9.88
CA GLY A 169 -9.21 -2.97 9.57
C GLY A 169 -8.39 -2.55 8.36
N ASN A 170 -9.05 -2.12 7.29
CA ASN A 170 -8.41 -1.68 6.05
C ASN A 170 -7.65 -0.35 6.20
N HIS A 171 -8.15 0.58 7.02
CA HIS A 171 -7.47 1.86 7.26
C HIS A 171 -6.23 1.71 8.17
N LEU A 172 -6.32 0.85 9.19
CA LEU A 172 -5.19 0.49 10.04
C LEU A 172 -4.09 -0.24 9.25
N TYR A 173 -4.51 -1.09 8.31
CA TYR A 173 -3.64 -1.83 7.41
C TYR A 173 -2.86 -0.93 6.45
N GLN A 174 -3.50 0.08 5.86
CA GLN A 174 -2.83 1.07 5.00
C GLN A 174 -1.81 1.91 5.78
N LEU A 175 -2.12 2.31 7.02
CA LEU A 175 -1.21 3.03 7.90
C LEU A 175 0.02 2.20 8.32
N LEU A 176 -0.18 0.93 8.64
CA LEU A 176 0.93 0.01 8.97
C LEU A 176 1.80 -0.25 7.73
N THR A 177 1.18 -0.45 6.58
CA THR A 177 1.87 -0.65 5.30
C THR A 177 2.73 0.55 4.91
N GLN A 178 2.23 1.78 5.07
CA GLN A 178 3.03 2.99 4.85
C GLN A 178 4.25 3.07 5.79
N LEU A 179 4.08 2.75 7.07
CA LEU A 179 5.17 2.74 8.05
C LEU A 179 6.23 1.66 7.77
N PHE A 180 5.82 0.48 7.27
CA PHE A 180 6.76 -0.58 6.87
C PHE A 180 7.48 -0.27 5.55
N THR A 181 6.85 0.50 4.65
CA THR A 181 7.42 0.86 3.34
C THR A 181 8.48 1.98 3.47
N GLU A 182 8.33 2.91 4.43
CA GLU A 182 9.36 3.92 4.72
C GLU A 182 10.58 3.37 5.47
N ALA A 183 10.41 2.30 6.28
CA ALA A 183 11.50 1.74 7.09
C ALA A 183 12.41 0.73 6.36
N ASN A 184 12.01 0.18 5.20
CA ASN A 184 12.65 -1.04 4.65
C ASN A 184 13.06 -1.00 3.16
N ASN A 185 13.36 0.18 2.59
CA ASN A 185 13.88 0.26 1.21
C ASN A 185 15.41 0.42 1.11
N ARG A 186 16.15 -0.39 1.87
CA ARG A 186 17.49 -0.83 1.44
C ARG A 186 17.59 -2.35 1.59
N PRO A 187 17.84 -3.12 0.52
CA PRO A 187 18.28 -4.50 0.69
C PRO A 187 19.59 -4.47 1.47
N ILE A 188 19.60 -5.04 2.69
CA ILE A 188 20.84 -5.22 3.43
C ILE A 188 21.70 -6.17 2.60
N ASN A 189 22.76 -5.64 2.00
CA ASN A 189 23.73 -6.43 1.27
C ASN A 189 24.42 -7.37 2.28
N GLN A 190 24.51 -8.67 1.99
CA GLN A 190 25.24 -9.62 2.83
C GLN A 190 26.71 -9.19 3.08
N GLY A 191 27.27 -8.35 2.20
CA GLY A 191 28.58 -7.70 2.38
C GLY A 191 28.63 -6.67 3.51
N ASP A 192 27.53 -5.96 3.78
CA ASP A 192 27.47 -4.93 4.83
C ASP A 192 27.36 -5.56 6.23
N LEU A 193 26.70 -6.71 6.35
CA LEU A 193 26.60 -7.50 7.58
C LEU A 193 27.95 -8.13 7.99
N LYS A 194 28.80 -8.50 7.03
CA LYS A 194 30.10 -9.13 7.32
C LYS A 194 31.17 -8.16 7.84
N ASN A 195 31.01 -6.86 7.58
CA ASN A 195 32.02 -5.84 7.90
C ASN A 195 31.57 -4.81 8.95
N TYR A 196 30.37 -4.93 9.52
CA TYR A 196 29.88 -3.99 10.52
C TYR A 196 30.51 -4.24 11.90
N LYS A 197 31.68 -3.64 12.16
CA LYS A 197 32.22 -3.52 13.52
C LYS A 197 31.52 -2.37 14.25
N CYS A 198 30.42 -2.69 14.91
CA CYS A 198 29.72 -1.74 15.78
C CYS A 198 30.63 -1.38 16.96
N THR A 199 31.03 -0.12 17.07
CA THR A 199 31.85 0.36 18.20
C THR A 199 31.04 0.33 19.50
N GLY A 200 31.68 0.13 20.66
CA GLY A 200 30.98 -0.04 21.94
C GLY A 200 30.02 1.09 22.31
N THR A 201 30.31 2.32 21.86
CA THR A 201 29.48 3.51 22.07
C THR A 201 28.22 3.56 21.21
N GLU A 202 28.25 3.03 19.98
CA GLU A 202 27.05 2.92 19.13
C GLU A 202 26.11 1.84 19.64
N VAL A 203 26.65 0.78 20.24
CA VAL A 203 25.82 -0.29 20.80
C VAL A 203 25.13 0.10 22.09
N GLU A 204 25.72 0.93 22.95
CA GLU A 204 24.99 1.48 24.08
C GLU A 204 23.88 2.45 23.63
N LYS A 205 24.12 3.22 22.56
CA LYS A 205 23.12 4.09 21.95
C LYS A 205 21.97 3.28 21.36
N LEU A 206 22.28 2.24 20.57
CA LEU A 206 21.30 1.30 20.01
C LEU A 206 20.58 0.53 21.13
N LYS A 207 21.25 0.10 22.20
CA LYS A 207 20.58 -0.54 23.36
C LYS A 207 19.60 0.40 24.08
N LYS A 208 19.91 1.70 24.17
CA LYS A 208 18.99 2.72 24.71
C LYS A 208 17.85 3.07 23.73
N GLU A 209 18.10 2.96 22.44
CA GLU A 209 17.14 3.24 21.36
C GLU A 209 16.18 2.05 21.09
N TYR A 210 16.66 0.83 21.33
CA TYR A 210 15.94 -0.45 21.15
C TYR A 210 15.59 -1.12 22.49
N GLN A 211 15.22 -0.32 23.49
CA GLN A 211 14.66 -0.86 24.72
C GLN A 211 13.19 -1.21 24.51
N ILE A 212 12.93 -2.53 24.48
CA ILE A 212 11.62 -3.13 24.80
C ILE A 212 11.04 -2.37 26.00
N LEU A 213 9.72 -2.17 26.01
CA LEU A 213 9.06 -1.52 27.13
C LEU A 213 9.47 -2.20 28.45
N ASP A 214 9.89 -1.41 29.44
CA ASP A 214 10.20 -1.97 30.75
C ASP A 214 8.94 -2.51 31.44
N THR A 215 9.09 -3.28 32.51
CA THR A 215 7.96 -3.90 33.22
C THR A 215 6.89 -2.89 33.69
N ASN A 216 7.28 -1.65 34.00
CA ASN A 216 6.34 -0.60 34.40
C ASN A 216 5.67 0.03 33.18
N GLU A 217 6.42 0.35 32.13
CA GLU A 217 5.87 0.81 30.84
C GLU A 217 4.84 -0.20 30.30
N GLU A 218 5.11 -1.50 30.42
CA GLU A 218 4.20 -2.56 30.02
C GLU A 218 2.94 -2.65 30.88
N ARG A 219 3.07 -2.47 32.19
CA ARG A 219 1.91 -2.39 33.09
C ARG A 219 1.02 -1.22 32.69
N ASN A 220 1.63 -0.07 32.41
CA ASN A 220 0.90 1.15 32.04
C ASN A 220 0.14 0.99 30.72
N ILE A 221 0.72 0.36 29.68
CA ILE A 221 -0.03 0.11 28.43
C ILE A 221 -1.15 -0.91 28.62
N LYS A 222 -0.99 -1.92 29.49
CA LYS A 222 -2.04 -2.91 29.78
C LYS A 222 -3.20 -2.25 30.52
N GLU A 223 -2.92 -1.45 31.54
CA GLU A 223 -3.94 -0.68 32.26
C GLU A 223 -4.66 0.30 31.33
N TYR A 224 -3.92 0.96 30.43
CA TYR A 224 -4.53 1.84 29.42
C TYR A 224 -5.40 1.06 28.44
N LEU A 225 -4.98 -0.12 27.99
CA LEU A 225 -5.79 -0.99 27.13
C LEU A 225 -7.11 -1.39 27.80
N GLU A 226 -7.09 -1.76 29.08
CA GLU A 226 -8.32 -2.08 29.82
C GLU A 226 -9.25 -0.86 29.90
N LYS A 227 -8.71 0.34 30.18
CA LYS A 227 -9.49 1.58 30.14
C LYS A 227 -10.10 1.87 28.77
N LEU A 228 -9.45 1.49 27.68
CA LEU A 228 -10.01 1.64 26.33
C LEU A 228 -11.11 0.62 26.05
N LYS A 229 -11.02 -0.61 26.58
CA LYS A 229 -12.06 -1.63 26.43
C LYS A 229 -13.37 -1.28 27.14
N GLU A 230 -13.30 -0.53 28.24
CA GLU A 230 -14.47 -0.10 29.01
C GLU A 230 -15.23 1.07 28.37
N LYS A 231 -14.66 1.76 27.38
CA LYS A 231 -15.30 2.89 26.70
C LYS A 231 -16.27 2.41 25.62
N PRO A 232 -17.53 2.90 25.59
CA PRO A 232 -18.51 2.50 24.58
C PRO A 232 -18.19 3.06 23.19
N THR A 233 -17.50 4.21 23.12
CA THR A 233 -17.04 4.82 21.87
C THR A 233 -15.60 5.31 22.06
N LEU A 234 -14.76 5.05 21.05
CA LEU A 234 -13.34 5.41 21.04
C LEU A 234 -13.11 6.50 19.99
N SER A 235 -12.28 7.48 20.32
CA SER A 235 -11.79 8.43 19.32
C SER A 235 -10.85 7.75 18.31
N PRO A 236 -10.66 8.29 17.10
CA PRO A 236 -9.76 7.72 16.09
C PRO A 236 -8.33 7.43 16.61
N ASP A 237 -7.79 8.34 17.41
CA ASP A 237 -6.46 8.16 18.02
C ASP A 237 -6.44 7.02 19.05
N GLU A 238 -7.49 6.88 19.85
CA GLU A 238 -7.61 5.79 20.83
C GLU A 238 -7.77 4.43 20.16
N ILE A 239 -8.47 4.37 19.02
CA ILE A 239 -8.57 3.15 18.22
C ILE A 239 -7.17 2.74 17.72
N LYS A 240 -6.40 3.70 17.19
CA LYS A 240 -5.02 3.47 16.76
C LYS A 240 -4.13 3.00 17.92
N HIS A 241 -4.27 3.62 19.10
CA HIS A 241 -3.54 3.21 20.30
C HIS A 241 -3.89 1.78 20.73
N LYS A 242 -5.18 1.45 20.81
CA LYS A 242 -5.66 0.12 21.15
C LYS A 242 -5.02 -0.94 20.25
N ALA A 243 -5.10 -0.73 18.94
CA ALA A 243 -4.55 -1.67 17.96
C ALA A 243 -3.03 -1.82 18.06
N LEU A 244 -2.29 -0.72 18.27
CA LEU A 244 -0.83 -0.78 18.47
C LEU A 244 -0.45 -1.56 19.74
N ILE A 245 -1.19 -1.37 20.84
CA ILE A 245 -0.94 -2.07 22.11
C ILE A 245 -1.25 -3.55 21.98
N GLU A 246 -2.42 -3.90 21.41
CA GLU A 246 -2.81 -5.28 21.16
C GLU A 246 -1.78 -6.00 20.28
N ARG A 247 -1.30 -5.34 19.22
CA ARG A 247 -0.25 -5.89 18.36
C ARG A 247 1.08 -6.07 19.09
N TYR A 248 1.50 -5.12 19.91
CA TYR A 248 2.71 -5.25 20.72
C TYR A 248 2.63 -6.46 21.66
N LEU A 249 1.49 -6.63 22.36
CA LEU A 249 1.29 -7.74 23.27
C LEU A 249 1.25 -9.09 22.55
N ASP A 250 0.57 -9.17 21.40
CA ASP A 250 0.53 -10.36 20.54
C ASP A 250 1.93 -10.76 20.06
N VAL A 251 2.71 -9.82 19.51
CA VAL A 251 4.09 -10.08 19.07
C VAL A 251 4.97 -10.50 20.26
N LYS A 252 4.75 -9.90 21.44
CA LYS A 252 5.47 -10.28 22.67
C LYS A 252 5.11 -11.69 23.13
N GLU A 253 3.85 -12.08 23.05
CA GLU A 253 3.43 -13.43 23.38
C GLU A 253 4.02 -14.45 22.40
N ARG A 254 4.01 -14.12 21.10
CA ARG A 254 4.63 -14.94 20.05
C ARG A 254 6.14 -15.11 20.24
N LEU A 255 6.85 -14.13 20.83
CA LEU A 255 8.28 -14.30 21.20
C LEU A 255 8.51 -15.47 22.17
N ASN A 256 7.53 -15.74 23.02
CA ASN A 256 7.55 -16.89 23.93
C ASN A 256 6.85 -18.12 23.34
N GLY A 257 6.36 -18.01 22.10
CA GLY A 257 5.69 -19.09 21.40
C GLY A 257 6.66 -20.21 21.06
N SER A 258 6.19 -21.44 21.21
CA SER A 258 6.93 -22.62 20.77
C SER A 258 6.96 -22.69 19.25
N CYS A 259 8.09 -23.14 18.71
CA CYS A 259 8.22 -23.53 17.32
C CYS A 259 7.20 -24.66 17.03
N PRO A 260 6.34 -24.55 16.01
CA PRO A 260 5.33 -25.57 15.73
C PRO A 260 5.90 -26.96 15.37
N ILE A 261 7.16 -27.03 14.93
CA ILE A 261 7.82 -28.28 14.56
C ILE A 261 8.37 -28.99 15.80
N THR A 262 9.13 -28.27 16.64
CA THR A 262 9.80 -28.85 17.82
C THR A 262 8.95 -28.78 19.08
N LEU A 263 7.92 -27.94 19.10
CA LEU A 263 7.11 -27.59 20.26
C LEU A 263 7.90 -26.93 21.40
N GLU A 264 9.14 -26.51 21.13
CA GLU A 264 10.02 -25.82 22.06
C GLU A 264 10.22 -24.36 21.64
N VAL A 265 10.55 -23.49 22.59
CA VAL A 265 10.91 -22.11 22.28
C VAL A 265 12.28 -22.13 21.57
N PRO A 266 12.37 -21.67 20.32
CA PRO A 266 13.62 -21.74 19.57
C PRO A 266 14.70 -20.86 20.22
N GLU A 267 15.95 -21.33 20.20
CA GLU A 267 17.08 -20.51 20.64
C GLU A 267 17.15 -19.21 19.85
N LYS A 268 17.50 -18.09 20.51
CA LYS A 268 17.48 -16.76 19.87
C LYS A 268 18.35 -16.69 18.62
N SER A 269 19.50 -17.37 18.60
CA SER A 269 20.37 -17.44 17.41
C SER A 269 19.79 -18.29 16.28
N ASN A 270 18.92 -19.24 16.60
CA ASN A 270 18.32 -20.17 15.65
C ASN A 270 16.88 -19.82 15.26
N ALA A 271 16.25 -18.86 15.92
CA ALA A 271 14.88 -18.47 15.58
C ALA A 271 14.82 -17.70 14.26
N VAL A 272 13.90 -18.13 13.39
CA VAL A 272 13.61 -17.51 12.10
C VAL A 272 12.13 -17.17 12.01
N LEU A 273 11.80 -16.03 11.42
CA LEU A 273 10.44 -15.65 11.10
C LEU A 273 10.18 -16.02 9.64
N LEU A 274 9.23 -16.92 9.42
CA LEU A 274 8.70 -17.24 8.10
C LEU A 274 7.48 -16.37 7.85
N VAL A 275 7.55 -15.52 6.83
CA VAL A 275 6.50 -14.53 6.51
C VAL A 275 5.93 -14.83 5.13
N LYS A 276 4.62 -15.05 5.06
CA LYS A 276 3.86 -15.00 3.80
C LYS A 276 3.73 -13.53 3.41
N GLN A 277 4.15 -13.21 2.20
CA GLN A 277 4.07 -11.88 1.61
C GLN A 277 3.18 -11.94 0.37
N TYR A 278 2.48 -10.86 0.06
CA TYR A 278 1.76 -10.68 -1.19
C TYR A 278 2.31 -9.46 -1.95
N TYR A 279 2.22 -9.48 -3.27
CA TYR A 279 2.67 -8.39 -4.12
C TYR A 279 1.52 -7.44 -4.44
N ASP A 280 1.65 -6.18 -4.04
CA ASP A 280 0.61 -5.17 -4.27
C ASP A 280 0.68 -4.48 -5.64
N GLY A 281 1.68 -4.84 -6.47
CA GLY A 281 1.97 -4.20 -7.75
C GLY A 281 3.22 -3.31 -7.73
N SER A 282 3.74 -2.98 -6.55
CA SER A 282 4.94 -2.16 -6.36
C SER A 282 5.90 -2.76 -5.34
N THR A 283 5.38 -3.32 -4.26
CA THR A 283 6.15 -3.83 -3.12
C THR A 283 5.55 -5.14 -2.59
N TRP A 284 6.36 -5.87 -1.84
CA TRP A 284 5.95 -7.08 -1.16
C TRP A 284 5.59 -6.76 0.28
N LEU A 285 4.33 -7.01 0.62
CA LEU A 285 3.76 -6.70 1.93
C LEU A 285 3.43 -7.98 2.69
N PRO A 286 3.53 -7.99 4.03
CA PRO A 286 3.18 -9.17 4.81
C PRO A 286 1.68 -9.46 4.73
N VAL A 287 1.31 -10.72 4.52
CA VAL A 287 -0.07 -11.18 4.66
C VAL A 287 -0.45 -11.14 6.14
N PRO A 288 -1.60 -10.55 6.52
CA PRO A 288 -2.08 -10.55 7.90
C PRO A 288 -2.09 -11.96 8.50
N ASN A 289 -1.54 -12.12 9.69
CA ASN A 289 -1.39 -13.41 10.38
C ASN A 289 -0.59 -14.49 9.61
N GLY A 290 0.04 -14.15 8.49
CA GLY A 290 0.86 -15.06 7.68
C GLY A 290 2.32 -15.17 8.15
N ALA A 291 2.64 -14.67 9.35
CA ALA A 291 3.98 -14.69 9.92
C ALA A 291 4.05 -15.65 11.13
N GLN A 292 5.03 -16.54 11.12
CA GLN A 292 5.23 -17.53 12.18
C GLN A 292 6.71 -17.76 12.47
N ILE A 293 7.02 -17.97 13.75
CA ILE A 293 8.38 -18.18 14.23
C ILE A 293 8.67 -19.68 14.23
N PHE A 294 9.85 -20.04 13.76
CA PHE A 294 10.34 -21.41 13.73
C PHE A 294 11.77 -21.48 14.26
N ASP A 295 12.14 -22.66 14.72
CA ASP A 295 13.54 -23.07 14.80
C ASP A 295 14.08 -23.28 13.37
N ARG A 296 15.17 -22.61 13.01
CA ARG A 296 15.70 -22.57 11.63
C ARG A 296 16.11 -23.96 11.16
N GLU A 297 16.88 -24.69 11.96
CA GLU A 297 17.38 -26.02 11.57
C GLU A 297 16.23 -27.00 11.37
N SER A 298 15.24 -26.96 12.26
CA SER A 298 14.05 -27.79 12.17
C SER A 298 13.20 -27.46 10.94
N LEU A 299 13.02 -26.17 10.65
CA LEU A 299 12.31 -25.72 9.44
C LEU A 299 13.07 -26.10 8.17
N GLU A 300 14.39 -25.95 8.13
CA GLU A 300 15.21 -26.39 6.99
C GLU A 300 15.12 -27.90 6.78
N GLY A 301 15.18 -28.69 7.86
CA GLY A 301 15.00 -30.14 7.83
C GLY A 301 13.63 -30.52 7.27
N TRP A 302 12.58 -29.85 7.74
CA TRP A 302 11.21 -30.03 7.25
C TRP A 302 11.12 -29.75 5.74
N LEU A 303 11.63 -28.61 5.29
CA LEU A 303 11.50 -28.15 3.91
C LEU A 303 12.34 -28.93 2.90
N LYS A 304 13.43 -29.57 3.34
CA LYS A 304 14.18 -30.53 2.51
C LYS A 304 13.35 -31.76 2.16
N THR A 305 12.43 -32.17 3.03
CA THR A 305 11.59 -33.35 2.81
C THR A 305 10.29 -33.01 2.10
N ASN A 306 9.69 -31.86 2.44
CA ASN A 306 8.41 -31.42 1.90
C ASN A 306 8.41 -29.90 1.76
N ALA A 307 8.18 -29.37 0.55
CA ALA A 307 8.11 -27.93 0.29
C ALA A 307 6.77 -27.31 0.73
N VAL A 308 6.29 -27.67 1.92
CA VAL A 308 4.96 -27.34 2.45
C VAL A 308 5.10 -26.70 3.82
N HIS A 309 4.34 -25.64 4.09
CA HIS A 309 4.34 -24.92 5.34
C HIS A 309 3.89 -25.85 6.49
N PRO A 310 4.62 -25.92 7.62
CA PRO A 310 4.36 -26.92 8.67
C PRO A 310 2.96 -26.85 9.28
N THR A 311 2.40 -25.64 9.40
CA THR A 311 1.10 -25.40 10.05
C THR A 311 -0.05 -25.27 9.05
N THR A 312 0.03 -24.31 8.12
CA THR A 312 -1.03 -24.06 7.12
C THR A 312 -1.13 -25.12 6.04
N ARG A 313 -0.12 -25.99 5.90
CA ARG A 313 -0.04 -27.01 4.84
C ARG A 313 -0.02 -26.45 3.41
N GLU A 314 0.27 -25.16 3.28
CA GLU A 314 0.38 -24.47 1.99
C GLU A 314 1.72 -24.78 1.31
N ASN A 315 1.75 -24.85 -0.02
CA ASN A 315 3.02 -25.03 -0.75
C ASN A 315 3.88 -23.77 -0.64
N ILE A 316 5.11 -23.89 -0.14
CA ILE A 316 6.01 -22.73 0.07
C ILE A 316 6.53 -22.16 -1.26
N VAL A 317 6.68 -23.00 -2.28
CA VAL A 317 7.21 -22.62 -3.59
C VAL A 317 6.15 -21.93 -4.44
N SER A 318 4.90 -22.41 -4.35
CA SER A 318 3.75 -21.85 -5.06
C SER A 318 2.59 -21.65 -4.09
N PRO A 319 2.69 -20.67 -3.17
CA PRO A 319 1.64 -20.40 -2.20
C PRO A 319 0.34 -19.96 -2.89
N GLU A 320 -0.77 -20.24 -2.22
CA GLU A 320 -2.09 -19.74 -2.54
C GLU A 320 -2.08 -18.22 -2.54
N GLN A 321 -2.72 -17.66 -3.57
CA GLN A 321 -2.89 -16.23 -3.71
C GLN A 321 -3.64 -15.65 -2.51
N TYR A 322 -3.32 -14.40 -2.18
CA TYR A 322 -3.96 -13.69 -1.08
C TYR A 322 -5.02 -12.75 -1.65
N ASP A 323 -6.25 -12.87 -1.17
CA ASP A 323 -7.31 -11.91 -1.43
C ASP A 323 -7.26 -10.83 -0.36
N ASP A 324 -6.88 -9.61 -0.74
CA ASP A 324 -6.84 -8.46 0.15
C ASP A 324 -8.21 -7.76 0.29
N GLY A 325 -9.28 -8.37 -0.25
CA GLY A 325 -10.64 -7.83 -0.32
C GLY A 325 -10.87 -6.94 -1.55
N HIS A 326 -9.82 -6.57 -2.28
CA HIS A 326 -9.91 -5.72 -3.46
C HIS A 326 -9.33 -6.38 -4.72
N LYS A 327 -8.32 -7.24 -4.55
CA LYS A 327 -7.66 -7.97 -5.63
C LYS A 327 -7.04 -9.27 -5.12
N ILE A 328 -6.97 -10.23 -6.04
CA ILE A 328 -6.21 -11.46 -5.83
C ILE A 328 -4.73 -11.17 -6.11
N CYS A 329 -3.91 -11.26 -5.08
CA CYS A 329 -2.49 -10.96 -5.14
C CYS A 329 -1.64 -12.23 -5.17
N ASN A 330 -0.59 -12.21 -6.00
CA ASN A 330 0.43 -13.26 -5.96
C ASN A 330 1.18 -13.21 -4.62
N THR A 331 1.45 -14.38 -4.05
CA THR A 331 2.08 -14.53 -2.75
C THR A 331 3.45 -15.21 -2.87
N ARG A 332 4.26 -15.07 -1.83
CA ARG A 332 5.52 -15.79 -1.63
C ARG A 332 5.82 -15.93 -0.15
N TYR A 333 6.65 -16.89 0.21
CA TYR A 333 7.23 -16.96 1.55
C TYR A 333 8.65 -16.37 1.59
N ARG A 334 8.99 -15.69 2.68
CA ARG A 334 10.33 -15.14 2.95
C ARG A 334 10.76 -15.45 4.37
N TYR A 335 12.05 -15.77 4.53
CA TYR A 335 12.70 -15.94 5.82
C TYR A 335 13.31 -14.62 6.26
N HIS A 336 13.10 -14.28 7.52
CA HIS A 336 13.74 -13.14 8.18
C HIS A 336 14.39 -13.61 9.47
N PRO A 337 15.62 -13.15 9.80
CA PRO A 337 16.17 -13.36 11.13
C PRO A 337 15.23 -12.71 12.14
N TYR A 338 14.74 -13.49 13.11
CA TYR A 338 13.73 -12.98 14.03
C TYR A 338 14.35 -12.07 15.09
N TYR A 339 15.57 -12.40 15.52
CA TYR A 339 16.35 -11.65 16.48
C TYR A 339 17.55 -10.97 15.77
N ILE A 340 17.80 -9.68 16.02
CA ILE A 340 19.03 -9.02 15.52
C ILE A 340 20.16 -9.27 16.50
N ASP A 341 21.24 -9.90 16.06
CA ASP A 341 22.46 -9.96 16.88
C ASP A 341 23.14 -8.58 16.94
N ILE A 342 23.05 -7.93 18.10
CA ILE A 342 23.82 -6.72 18.39
C ILE A 342 25.14 -7.18 19.01
N GLN A 343 26.17 -7.41 18.17
CA GLN A 343 27.60 -7.68 18.50
C GLN A 343 28.12 -9.14 18.48
N GLY A 344 27.51 -10.08 17.78
CA GLY A 344 27.97 -11.48 17.86
C GLY A 344 27.70 -12.10 19.23
N ARG A 345 26.85 -11.46 20.05
CA ARG A 345 26.44 -11.92 21.37
C ARG A 345 24.94 -12.06 21.28
N GLN A 346 24.43 -13.26 21.54
CA GLN A 346 23.03 -13.73 21.43
C GLN A 346 21.99 -12.92 22.27
N CYS A 347 22.02 -11.60 22.20
CA CYS A 347 21.09 -10.67 22.80
C CYS A 347 20.30 -10.01 21.69
N GLY A 348 19.63 -10.82 20.86
CA GLY A 348 18.78 -10.24 19.85
C GLY A 348 17.41 -9.89 20.40
N VAL A 349 16.93 -8.73 19.96
CA VAL A 349 15.58 -8.23 20.19
C VAL A 349 14.83 -8.35 18.87
N SER A 350 13.54 -8.69 18.91
CA SER A 350 12.71 -8.75 17.71
C SER A 350 12.59 -7.37 17.07
N GLN A 351 12.89 -7.28 15.77
CA GLN A 351 12.76 -6.05 14.98
C GLN A 351 11.34 -5.49 15.07
N GLU A 352 10.35 -6.37 14.94
CA GLU A 352 8.94 -5.99 15.00
C GLU A 352 8.58 -5.47 16.39
N LEU A 353 9.00 -6.17 17.45
CA LEU A 353 8.73 -5.73 18.82
C LEU A 353 9.36 -4.36 19.12
N ASN A 354 10.58 -4.13 18.63
CA ASN A 354 11.29 -2.86 18.77
C ASN A 354 10.59 -1.70 18.06
N ASN A 355 10.16 -1.92 16.81
CA ASN A 355 9.45 -0.90 16.05
C ASN A 355 8.12 -0.55 16.73
N LEU A 356 7.38 -1.56 17.21
CA LEU A 356 6.14 -1.36 17.96
C LEU A 356 6.37 -0.63 19.29
N ALA A 357 7.41 -1.00 20.05
CA ALA A 357 7.77 -0.31 21.29
C ALA A 357 8.11 1.17 21.05
N SER A 358 8.85 1.48 19.98
CA SER A 358 9.17 2.85 19.60
C SER A 358 7.93 3.64 19.19
N LEU A 359 7.06 3.06 18.36
CA LEU A 359 5.79 3.67 17.96
C LEU A 359 4.92 3.97 19.20
N LEU A 360 4.80 3.02 20.13
CA LEU A 360 4.06 3.21 21.38
C LEU A 360 4.64 4.34 22.22
N LYS A 361 5.95 4.40 22.41
CA LYS A 361 6.63 5.49 23.15
C LYS A 361 6.36 6.86 22.52
N ASN A 362 6.27 6.91 21.19
CA ASN A 362 6.03 8.15 20.46
C ASN A 362 4.54 8.56 20.43
N SER A 363 3.62 7.59 20.39
CA SER A 363 2.18 7.85 20.30
C SER A 363 1.53 8.05 21.67
N LEU A 364 1.96 7.34 22.71
CA LEU A 364 1.30 7.35 24.01
C LEU A 364 1.92 8.39 24.96
N PRO A 365 1.16 9.43 25.37
CA PRO A 365 1.64 10.43 26.32
C PRO A 365 2.04 9.83 27.68
N ILE A 366 1.33 8.78 28.09
CA ILE A 366 1.58 8.05 29.35
C ILE A 366 2.96 7.37 29.41
N LEU A 367 3.61 7.16 28.26
CA LEU A 367 4.97 6.63 28.20
C LEU A 367 6.03 7.73 28.12
N LYS A 368 5.63 8.98 27.82
CA LYS A 368 6.56 10.13 27.74
C LYS A 368 6.91 10.71 29.12
N SER A 369 5.98 10.67 30.07
CA SER A 369 6.17 11.21 31.43
C SER A 369 7.16 10.41 32.28
N SER A 370 7.36 9.12 31.97
CA SER A 370 8.30 8.28 32.72
C SER A 370 9.75 8.80 32.67
N LYS A 371 10.16 9.47 31.57
CA LYS A 371 11.52 10.02 31.43
C LYS A 371 11.73 11.39 32.09
N SER A 372 10.68 12.20 32.27
CA SER A 372 10.81 13.49 32.96
C SER A 372 10.97 13.30 34.47
N ASP A 373 10.27 12.32 35.03
CA ASP A 373 10.32 12.05 36.47
C ASP A 373 11.63 11.34 36.86
N GLN A 374 12.19 10.52 35.96
CA GLN A 374 13.47 9.85 36.19
C GLN A 374 14.67 10.80 36.11
N ARG A 375 14.63 11.83 35.23
CA ARG A 375 15.64 12.91 35.25
C ARG A 375 15.54 13.75 36.52
N GLN A 376 14.34 14.04 37.01
CA GLN A 376 14.19 14.71 38.30
C GLN A 376 14.62 13.84 39.49
N LEU A 377 14.47 12.51 39.41
CA LEU A 377 14.95 11.59 40.44
C LEU A 377 16.48 11.47 40.43
N ASP A 378 17.10 11.38 39.25
CA ASP A 378 18.55 11.35 39.08
C ASP A 378 19.19 12.69 39.46
N ASP A 379 18.59 13.83 39.08
CA ASP A 379 19.03 15.16 39.51
C ASP A 379 18.89 15.34 41.03
N ASN A 380 17.82 14.80 41.65
CA ASN A 380 17.66 14.81 43.11
C ASN A 380 18.60 13.83 43.84
N LEU A 381 19.00 12.73 43.21
CA LEU A 381 19.99 11.79 43.73
C LEU A 381 21.42 12.33 43.61
N ASP A 382 21.74 13.08 42.57
CA ASP A 382 23.02 13.78 42.43
C ASP A 382 23.11 15.01 43.36
N ILE A 383 22.01 15.72 43.61
CA ILE A 383 21.95 16.77 44.65
C ILE A 383 22.15 16.16 46.05
N ASN A 384 21.53 15.01 46.36
CA ASN A 384 21.76 14.32 47.63
C ASN A 384 23.17 13.70 47.75
N ARG A 385 23.81 13.30 46.65
CA ARG A 385 25.23 12.90 46.65
C ARG A 385 26.14 14.10 46.88
N SER A 386 25.84 15.28 46.35
CA SER A 386 26.66 16.47 46.59
C SER A 386 26.61 16.97 48.05
N HIS A 387 25.52 16.69 48.77
CA HIS A 387 25.38 16.99 50.20
C HIS A 387 25.93 15.88 51.13
N ALA A 388 26.10 14.65 50.65
CA ALA A 388 26.69 13.56 51.43
C ALA A 388 28.23 13.62 51.54
N TRP A 389 28.89 14.49 50.77
CA TRP A 389 30.35 14.71 50.83
C TRP A 389 30.76 16.00 51.56
N SER A 390 29.82 16.72 52.20
CA SER A 390 30.14 17.87 53.06
C SER A 390 30.13 17.54 54.56
N PHE A 391 30.09 16.26 54.91
CA PHE A 391 30.15 15.76 56.29
C PHE A 391 31.10 14.56 56.43
N PHE A 392 32.28 14.64 55.79
CA PHE A 392 33.47 13.89 56.19
C PHE A 392 34.73 14.68 55.86
#